data_AF-A0A8J5IH45-F1
#
_entry.id   AF-A0A8J5IH45-F1
#
_cell.length_a   1.000
_cell.length_b   1.000
_cell.length_c   1.000
_cell.angle_alpha   90.00
_cell.angle_beta   90.00
_cell.angle_gamma   90.00
#
_symmetry.space_group_name_H-M   'P 1'
#
loop_
_entity.id
_entity.type
_entity.pdbx_description
1 polymer ?
#
loop_
_entity_poly.entity_id
_entity_poly.type
_entity_poly.pdbx_seq_one_letter_code
_entity_poly.pdbx_strand_id
1 'polypeptide(L)'
;MKIIPLPELLTCRLSIKNGEPFDACRDKFPPSPALLYKVSEGYSILRKKIEEHFESKLPGQWKPTFDIYLKPSNNAKQKKFEIVCQETAALLAQLKEVWNRARRRRIGQAGFELELIIYLPCRRHRHLSAAQVLSESMSSCLEWQHF
;
A
#
# COMPACT_ATOMS: atom_id res chain seq x y z
N MET A 1 4.75 27.01 20.97
CA MET A 1 4.62 25.56 20.65
C MET A 1 5.81 25.15 19.79
N LYS A 2 6.56 24.12 20.18
CA LYS A 2 7.76 23.67 19.45
C LYS A 2 7.35 22.95 18.16
N ILE A 3 7.83 23.42 17.01
CA ILE A 3 7.66 22.71 15.72
C ILE A 3 8.68 21.59 15.70
N ILE A 4 8.23 20.34 15.63
CA ILE A 4 9.11 19.19 15.47
C ILE A 4 9.29 18.96 13.97
N PRO A 5 10.54 18.95 13.45
CA PRO A 5 10.78 18.69 12.03
C PRO A 5 10.35 17.27 11.65
N LEU A 6 10.06 17.06 10.36
CA LEU A 6 9.85 15.72 9.83
C LEU A 6 11.14 14.90 10.05
N PRO A 7 11.06 13.70 10.66
CA PRO A 7 12.23 12.83 10.81
C PRO A 7 12.80 12.43 9.46
N GLU A 8 14.12 12.33 9.36
CA GLU A 8 14.78 11.85 8.14
C GLU A 8 14.46 10.39 7.83
N LEU A 9 14.22 9.59 8.88
CA LEU A 9 13.87 8.18 8.79
C LEU A 9 12.45 7.98 9.32
N LEU A 10 11.59 7.41 8.48
CA LEU A 10 10.21 7.09 8.80
C LEU A 10 10.02 5.59 8.93
N THR A 11 9.31 5.21 9.99
CA THR A 11 8.72 3.87 10.11
C THR A 11 7.45 3.83 9.26
N CYS A 12 7.38 2.90 8.32
CA CYS A 12 6.21 2.70 7.46
C CYS A 12 5.56 1.36 7.74
N ARG A 13 4.22 1.34 7.67
CA ARG A 13 3.42 0.13 7.83
C ARG A 13 2.61 -0.11 6.56
N LEU A 14 2.90 -1.20 5.87
CA LEU A 14 2.14 -1.61 4.68
C LEU A 14 0.95 -2.49 5.09
N SER A 15 -0.22 -2.15 4.57
CA SER A 15 -1.43 -2.98 4.63
C SER A 15 -1.85 -3.38 3.23
N ILE A 16 -2.00 -4.69 2.99
CA ILE A 16 -2.50 -5.22 1.74
C ILE A 16 -3.99 -5.56 1.93
N LYS A 17 -4.84 -5.13 1.00
CA LYS A 17 -6.29 -5.21 1.08
C LYS A 17 -6.87 -5.82 -0.18
N ASN A 18 -7.82 -6.74 -0.05
CA ASN A 18 -8.56 -7.26 -1.20
C ASN A 18 -9.75 -6.35 -1.56
N GLY A 19 -9.94 -6.10 -2.85
CA GLY A 19 -11.04 -5.32 -3.41
C GLY A 19 -10.57 -4.01 -4.04
N GLU A 20 -11.54 -3.21 -4.45
CA GLU A 20 -11.27 -1.93 -5.09
C GLU A 20 -10.93 -0.84 -4.06
N PRO A 21 -10.12 0.16 -4.46
CA PRO A 21 -9.92 1.37 -3.68
C PRO A 21 -11.27 1.99 -3.28
N PHE A 22 -11.34 2.56 -2.08
CA PHE A 22 -12.54 3.23 -1.53
C PHE A 22 -13.76 2.35 -1.21
N ASP A 23 -13.78 1.08 -1.60
CA ASP A 23 -14.85 0.14 -1.25
C ASP A 23 -14.61 -0.61 0.07
N ALA A 24 -15.68 -1.24 0.57
CA ALA A 24 -15.65 -2.06 1.78
C ALA A 24 -14.76 -3.30 1.58
N CYS A 25 -13.51 -3.21 2.04
CA CYS A 25 -12.58 -4.33 2.12
C CYS A 25 -12.73 -5.04 3.47
N ARG A 26 -13.06 -6.34 3.44
CA ARG A 26 -13.17 -7.18 4.65
C ARG A 26 -11.92 -8.00 4.92
N ASP A 27 -11.18 -8.35 3.86
CA ASP A 27 -10.03 -9.24 3.97
C ASP A 27 -8.75 -8.43 4.04
N LYS A 28 -8.07 -8.53 5.19
CA LYS A 28 -6.76 -7.92 5.42
C LYS A 28 -5.74 -9.04 5.54
N PHE A 29 -4.65 -8.91 4.81
CA PHE A 29 -3.48 -9.75 5.08
C PHE A 29 -2.95 -9.45 6.49
N PRO A 30 -2.33 -10.43 7.17
CA PRO A 30 -1.74 -10.19 8.49
C PRO A 30 -0.78 -9.00 8.45
N PRO A 31 -0.76 -8.17 9.52
CA PRO A 31 0.12 -7.01 9.57
C PRO A 31 1.55 -7.47 9.42
N SER A 32 2.25 -6.83 8.50
CA SER A 32 3.64 -7.15 8.25
C SER A 32 4.57 -6.30 9.12
N PRO A 33 5.84 -6.70 9.28
CA PRO A 33 6.83 -5.88 9.98
C PRO A 33 6.89 -4.47 9.41
N ALA A 34 7.20 -3.49 10.25
CA ALA A 34 7.40 -2.14 9.77
C ALA A 34 8.68 -2.06 8.92
N LEU A 35 8.64 -1.26 7.85
CA LEU A 35 9.79 -0.98 7.01
C LEU A 35 10.34 0.42 7.31
N LEU A 36 11.64 0.61 7.14
CA LEU A 36 12.30 1.89 7.35
C LEU A 36 12.55 2.59 6.01
N TYR A 37 12.13 3.85 5.92
CA TYR A 37 12.26 4.65 4.72
C TYR A 37 12.94 5.98 5.03
N LYS A 38 14.02 6.31 4.29
CA LYS A 38 14.69 7.59 4.44
C LYS A 38 14.08 8.59 3.46
N VAL A 39 13.59 9.72 3.96
CA VAL A 39 12.82 10.71 3.20
C VAL A 39 13.58 11.25 1.99
N SER A 40 14.90 11.39 2.10
CA SER A 40 15.75 11.86 0.99
C SER A 40 15.86 10.87 -0.18
N GLU A 41 15.47 9.60 -0.01
CA GLU A 41 15.56 8.57 -1.04
C GLU A 41 14.47 8.71 -2.12
N GLY A 42 13.43 9.51 -1.87
CA GLY A 42 12.37 9.77 -2.84
C GLY A 42 11.45 8.58 -3.10
N TYR A 43 10.58 8.72 -4.11
CA TYR A 43 9.51 7.77 -4.38
C TYR A 43 9.99 6.41 -4.91
N SER A 44 11.01 6.40 -5.78
CA SER A 44 11.48 5.16 -6.43
C SER A 44 11.96 4.14 -5.41
N ILE A 45 12.72 4.58 -4.40
CA ILE A 45 13.21 3.72 -3.32
C ILE A 45 12.08 3.31 -2.38
N LEU A 46 11.14 4.22 -2.08
CA LEU A 46 9.95 3.87 -1.30
C LEU A 46 9.15 2.76 -2.00
N ARG A 47 8.89 2.90 -3.30
CA ARG A 47 8.17 1.92 -4.11
C ARG A 47 8.88 0.57 -4.13
N LYS A 48 10.20 0.55 -4.34
CA LYS A 48 10.99 -0.69 -4.32
C LYS A 48 10.91 -1.42 -2.97
N LYS A 49 11.03 -0.69 -1.86
CA LYS A 49 10.89 -1.27 -0.51
C LYS A 49 9.49 -1.85 -0.29
N ILE A 50 8.46 -1.17 -0.77
CA ILE A 50 7.07 -1.64 -0.69
C ILE A 50 6.86 -2.89 -1.55
N GLU A 51 7.46 -2.93 -2.75
CA GLU A 51 7.42 -4.07 -3.66
C GLU A 51 8.09 -5.30 -3.04
N GLU A 52 9.33 -5.19 -2.57
CA GLU A 52 10.06 -6.28 -1.88
C GLU A 52 9.24 -6.80 -0.69
N HIS A 53 8.66 -5.89 0.07
CA HIS A 53 7.84 -6.21 1.22
C HIS A 53 6.51 -6.89 0.82
N PHE A 54 5.89 -6.44 -0.26
CA PHE A 54 4.68 -7.05 -0.83
C PHE A 54 4.98 -8.46 -1.34
N GLU A 55 6.03 -8.63 -2.14
CA GLU A 55 6.48 -9.91 -2.72
C GLU A 55 6.84 -10.93 -1.63
N SER A 56 7.37 -10.49 -0.49
CA SER A 56 7.60 -11.37 0.67
C SER A 56 6.31 -11.98 1.24
N LYS A 57 5.15 -11.37 0.98
CA LYS A 57 3.83 -11.83 1.45
C LYS A 57 3.03 -12.50 0.35
N LEU A 58 3.15 -12.02 -0.88
CA LEU A 58 2.40 -12.49 -2.03
C LEU A 58 3.34 -12.59 -3.24
N PRO A 59 4.20 -13.62 -3.28
CA PRO A 59 5.16 -13.80 -4.37
C PRO A 59 4.47 -13.85 -5.74
N GLY A 60 5.01 -13.12 -6.71
CA GLY A 60 4.56 -13.08 -8.10
C GLY A 60 3.25 -12.31 -8.34
N GLN A 61 2.71 -11.64 -7.32
CA GLN A 61 1.46 -10.89 -7.45
C GLN A 61 1.64 -9.38 -7.60
N TRP A 62 2.86 -8.85 -7.48
CA TRP A 62 3.12 -7.44 -7.69
C TRP A 62 2.80 -7.02 -9.13
N LYS A 63 2.25 -5.81 -9.28
CA LYS A 63 2.02 -5.20 -10.58
C LYS A 63 2.61 -3.79 -10.59
N PRO A 64 3.36 -3.39 -11.64
CA PRO A 64 3.85 -2.02 -11.79
C PRO A 64 2.73 -0.97 -11.83
N THR A 65 1.50 -1.39 -12.14
CA THR A 65 0.31 -0.52 -12.18
C THR A 65 -0.34 -0.30 -10.81
N PHE A 66 0.14 -0.94 -9.73
CA PHE A 66 -0.43 -0.71 -8.41
C PHE A 66 -0.17 0.71 -7.92
N ASP A 67 -1.26 1.35 -7.51
CA ASP A 67 -1.24 2.58 -6.75
C ASP A 67 -0.94 2.29 -5.28
N ILE A 68 -0.12 3.15 -4.69
CA ILE A 68 0.21 3.13 -3.27
C ILE A 68 -0.59 4.24 -2.63
N TYR A 69 -1.48 3.88 -1.71
CA TYR A 69 -2.31 4.82 -0.98
C TYR A 69 -1.70 5.13 0.38
N LEU A 70 -1.73 6.40 0.75
CA LEU A 70 -1.35 6.92 2.03
C LEU A 70 -2.59 7.18 2.88
N LYS A 71 -2.58 6.70 4.12
CA LYS A 71 -3.60 7.03 5.11
C LYS A 71 -3.15 8.26 5.90
N PRO A 72 -3.81 9.42 5.74
CA PRO A 72 -3.29 10.68 6.28
C PRO A 72 -3.44 10.86 7.78
N SER A 73 -4.29 10.07 8.43
CA SER A 73 -4.45 10.04 9.89
C SER A 73 -5.05 8.72 10.35
N ASN A 74 -4.84 8.36 11.62
CA ASN A 74 -5.29 7.08 12.18
C ASN A 74 -6.79 6.80 11.97
N ASN A 75 -7.62 7.86 12.01
CA ASN A 75 -9.07 7.77 11.87
C ASN A 75 -9.57 8.27 10.50
N ALA A 76 -8.67 8.45 9.52
CA ALA A 76 -9.07 8.85 8.19
C ALA A 76 -10.00 7.80 7.57
N LYS A 77 -11.17 8.25 7.10
CA LYS A 77 -12.08 7.41 6.30
C LYS A 77 -11.37 7.02 5.01
N GLN A 78 -11.65 5.83 4.48
CA GLN A 78 -10.98 5.30 3.29
C GLN A 78 -11.03 6.24 2.08
N LYS A 79 -12.18 6.91 1.86
CA LYS A 79 -12.35 7.95 0.83
C LYS A 79 -11.45 9.19 0.94
N LYS A 80 -10.67 9.28 2.02
CA LYS A 80 -9.69 10.35 2.27
C LYS A 80 -8.25 9.83 2.16
N PHE A 81 -8.05 8.58 1.74
CA PHE A 81 -6.70 8.12 1.40
C PHE A 81 -6.26 8.80 0.11
N GLU A 82 -4.98 9.12 0.08
CA GLU A 82 -4.35 9.91 -0.98
C GLU A 82 -3.35 9.01 -1.70
N ILE A 83 -3.22 9.10 -3.03
CA ILE A 83 -2.15 8.38 -3.72
C ILE A 83 -0.81 9.03 -3.34
N VAL A 84 0.21 8.21 -3.10
CA VAL A 84 1.57 8.70 -2.81
C VAL A 84 2.11 9.44 -4.03
N CYS A 85 2.56 10.67 -3.82
CA CYS A 85 3.14 11.48 -4.90
C CYS A 85 4.44 10.84 -5.41
N GLN A 86 4.59 10.79 -6.74
CA GLN A 86 5.78 10.21 -7.38
C GLN A 86 6.93 11.20 -7.52
N GLU A 87 6.61 12.49 -7.65
CA GLU A 87 7.60 13.56 -7.72
C GLU A 87 8.17 13.84 -6.31
N THR A 88 9.46 14.09 -6.22
CA THR A 88 10.21 14.15 -4.96
C THR A 88 9.79 15.33 -4.08
N ALA A 89 9.62 16.53 -4.64
CA ALA A 89 9.19 17.69 -3.87
C ALA A 89 7.73 17.56 -3.40
N ALA A 90 6.86 17.02 -4.25
CA ALA A 90 5.46 16.74 -3.92
C ALA A 90 5.34 15.65 -2.84
N LEU A 91 6.13 14.58 -2.92
CA LEU A 91 6.21 13.55 -1.88
C LEU A 91 6.65 14.16 -0.54
N LEU A 92 7.71 14.97 -0.56
CA LEU A 92 8.19 15.64 0.65
C LEU A 92 7.12 16.55 1.25
N ALA A 93 6.38 17.29 0.44
CA ALA A 93 5.26 18.12 0.89
C ALA A 93 4.14 17.27 1.52
N GLN A 94 3.75 16.17 0.87
CA GLN A 94 2.75 15.23 1.37
C GLN A 94 3.16 14.61 2.72
N LEU A 95 4.42 14.15 2.85
CA LEU A 95 4.95 13.60 4.10
C LEU A 95 4.97 14.63 5.23
N LYS A 96 5.38 15.87 4.94
CA LYS A 96 5.34 16.98 5.91
C LYS A 96 3.91 17.26 6.37
N GLU A 97 2.93 17.22 5.47
CA GLU A 97 1.54 17.45 5.82
C GLU A 97 1.01 16.37 6.77
N VAL A 98 1.25 15.09 6.45
CA VAL A 98 0.82 13.97 7.28
C VAL A 98 1.53 13.96 8.64
N TRP A 99 2.81 14.34 8.69
CA TRP A 99 3.55 14.57 9.93
C TRP A 99 2.96 15.71 10.78
N ASN A 100 2.60 16.82 10.15
CA ASN A 100 1.98 17.97 10.82
C ASN A 100 0.58 17.63 11.35
N ARG A 101 -0.19 16.82 10.60
CA ARG A 101 -1.46 16.26 11.07
C ARG A 101 -1.26 15.38 12.31
N ALA A 102 -0.16 14.62 12.38
CA ALA A 102 0.16 13.78 13.53
C ALA A 102 0.43 14.55 14.83
N ARG A 103 0.94 15.79 14.72
CA ARG A 103 1.12 16.69 15.87
C ARG A 103 -0.17 16.92 16.66
N ARG A 104 -1.33 16.86 16.00
CA ARG A 104 -2.65 17.11 16.62
C ARG A 104 -3.22 15.89 17.34
N ARG A 105 -2.52 14.75 17.34
CA ARG A 105 -2.98 13.50 17.98
C ARG A 105 -2.76 13.55 19.49
N ARG A 106 -3.52 12.74 20.26
CA ARG A 106 -3.38 12.62 21.73
C ARG A 106 -1.98 12.19 22.17
N ILE A 107 -1.35 11.27 21.43
CA ILE A 107 0.03 10.78 21.66
C ILE A 107 1.04 11.64 20.86
N GLY A 108 0.55 12.65 20.14
CA GLY A 108 1.34 13.49 19.26
C GLY A 108 2.08 12.70 18.19
N GLN A 109 3.33 13.10 17.98
CA GLN A 109 4.23 12.58 16.95
C GLN A 109 5.09 11.39 17.41
N ALA A 110 5.08 11.04 18.70
CA ALA A 110 5.97 10.01 19.25
C ALA A 110 5.67 8.58 18.76
N GLY A 111 4.43 8.32 18.33
CA GLY A 111 4.01 7.03 17.74
C GLY A 111 3.64 7.17 16.26
N PHE A 112 4.28 8.08 15.53
CA PHE A 112 3.99 8.27 14.11
C PHE A 112 4.54 7.12 13.28
N GLU A 113 3.65 6.47 12.54
CA GLU A 113 4.00 5.55 11.46
C GLU A 113 3.32 6.04 10.17
N LEU A 114 4.04 5.90 9.06
CA LEU A 114 3.49 6.15 7.74
C LEU A 114 2.64 4.94 7.33
N GLU A 115 1.32 5.06 7.42
CA GLU A 115 0.39 4.00 7.04
C GLU A 115 0.17 3.99 5.51
N LEU A 116 0.62 2.92 4.86
CA LEU A 116 0.55 2.70 3.41
C LEU A 116 -0.37 1.53 3.10
N ILE A 117 -1.08 1.63 1.98
CA ILE A 117 -2.10 0.67 1.59
C ILE A 117 -1.97 0.34 0.11
N ILE A 118 -2.02 -0.95 -0.19
CA ILE A 118 -2.16 -1.47 -1.56
C ILE A 118 -3.46 -2.26 -1.65
N TYR A 119 -4.18 -2.01 -2.73
CA TYR A 119 -5.39 -2.74 -3.08
C TYR A 119 -5.07 -3.81 -4.11
N LEU A 120 -5.41 -5.05 -3.78
CA LEU A 120 -5.43 -6.17 -4.71
C LEU A 120 -6.84 -6.29 -5.26
N PRO A 121 -7.04 -6.06 -6.57
CA PRO A 121 -8.35 -6.26 -7.19
C PRO A 121 -8.84 -7.67 -6.86
N CYS A 122 -9.91 -7.76 -6.08
CA CYS A 122 -10.45 -9.05 -5.72
C CYS A 122 -11.10 -9.61 -6.98
N ARG A 123 -10.67 -10.78 -7.45
CA ARG A 123 -11.44 -11.59 -8.40
C ARG A 123 -12.71 -12.11 -7.71
N ARG A 124 -13.55 -11.26 -7.13
CA ARG A 124 -14.90 -11.70 -6.75
C ARG A 124 -15.53 -12.17 -8.04
N HIS A 125 -15.81 -13.46 -8.09
CA HIS A 125 -16.36 -14.20 -9.22
C HIS A 125 -17.06 -13.25 -10.20
N ARG A 126 -16.38 -12.94 -11.32
CA ARG A 126 -17.17 -12.81 -12.55
C ARG A 126 -18.03 -14.07 -12.52
N HIS A 127 -19.34 -13.93 -12.68
CA HIS A 127 -20.18 -15.03 -13.10
C HIS A 127 -19.63 -15.43 -14.48
N LEU A 128 -18.51 -16.14 -14.49
CA LEU A 128 -17.95 -16.76 -15.67
C LEU A 128 -19.03 -17.78 -16.04
N SER A 129 -19.58 -17.66 -17.23
CA SER A 129 -20.35 -18.76 -17.77
C SER A 129 -19.47 -20.01 -17.74
N ALA A 130 -20.07 -21.19 -17.60
CA ALA A 130 -19.33 -22.45 -17.54
C ALA A 130 -18.30 -22.62 -18.68
N ALA A 131 -18.53 -21.95 -19.82
CA ALA A 131 -17.61 -21.92 -20.96
C ALA A 131 -16.28 -21.20 -20.69
N GLN A 132 -16.25 -20.13 -19.88
CA GLN A 132 -15.02 -19.41 -19.56
C GLN A 132 -14.19 -20.10 -18.48
N VAL A 133 -14.84 -20.81 -17.55
CA VAL A 133 -14.15 -21.63 -16.53
C VAL A 133 -13.37 -22.77 -17.18
N LEU A 134 -13.91 -23.38 -18.25
CA LEU A 134 -13.23 -24.44 -18.98
C LEU A 134 -12.03 -23.93 -19.79
N SER A 135 -12.13 -22.71 -20.34
CA SER A 135 -11.01 -22.06 -21.06
C SER A 135 -9.84 -21.71 -20.13
N GLU A 136 -10.11 -21.21 -18.92
CA GLU A 136 -9.07 -20.90 -17.94
C GLU A 136 -8.48 -22.17 -17.29
N SER A 137 -9.30 -23.19 -17.04
CA SER A 137 -8.83 -24.48 -16.51
C SER A 137 -7.97 -25.24 -17.51
N MET A 138 -8.28 -25.19 -18.81
CA MET A 138 -7.43 -25.79 -19.85
C MET A 138 -6.10 -25.05 -20.04
N SER A 139 -6.08 -23.71 -19.91
CA SER A 139 -4.82 -22.94 -19.99
C SER A 139 -3.92 -23.22 -18.78
N SER A 140 -4.51 -23.30 -17.58
CA SER A 140 -3.77 -23.68 -16.37
C SER A 140 -3.26 -25.12 -16.41
N CYS A 141 -3.92 -26.06 -17.10
CA CYS A 141 -3.45 -27.44 -17.21
C CYS A 141 -2.38 -27.63 -18.31
N LEU A 142 -2.38 -26.79 -19.36
CA LEU A 142 -1.40 -26.87 -20.46
C LEU A 142 -0.03 -26.29 -20.08
N GLU A 143 0.05 -25.37 -19.10
CA GLU A 143 1.33 -24.83 -18.60
C GLU A 143 2.10 -25.76 -17.65
N TRP A 144 1.54 -26.92 -17.26
CA TRP A 144 2.23 -27.93 -16.42
C TRP A 144 2.67 -29.20 -17.15
N GLN A 145 2.61 -29.24 -18.50
CA GLN A 145 3.07 -30.41 -19.27
C GLN A 145 4.43 -30.22 -19.98
N HIS A 146 5.11 -29.10 -19.77
CA HIS A 146 6.46 -28.89 -20.28
C HIS A 146 7.38 -28.33 -19.21
N PHE A 147 7.70 -29.12 -18.19
CA PHE A 147 9.02 -29.14 -17.52
C PHE A 147 9.16 -30.42 -16.70
#